data_AF-A0A1J9R051-F1
#
_entry.id   AF-A0A1J9R051-F1
#
_cell.length_a   1.000
_cell.length_b   1.000
_cell.length_c   1.000
_cell.angle_alpha   90.00
_cell.angle_beta   90.00
_cell.angle_gamma   90.00
#
_symmetry.space_group_name_H-M   'P 1'
#
loop_
_entity.id
_entity.type
_entity.pdbx_description
1 polymer ?
#
loop_
_entity_poly.entity_id
_entity_poly.type
_entity_poly.pdbx_seq_one_letter_code
_entity_poly.pdbx_strand_id
1 'polypeptide(L)'
;MGVEGFQGTYLTATDTILSAKLTAFEHLALTNFLLHSYTPAVAGQYVHDRISQNSDRTVEETLRSIWKDLKTLVLKCGHDYHVPAKVQDALHERDGPQCSITGSRGNVKPTYCVSPYILHDPDFEDGAPLRLLLEAILTKEGVEELFALLGSSSVEDQLKNLWLMGPSARNAFHRGHIYIFKLLCLESDNGSRSTRDNNGVSCRLTDSQKLLDLKYSHQALDRKSHPLPTVLLLNFHRRIFVNLHMHIVKHGVQRRWEPLKQGIAIGSMGILFLRNFLSILPKFVRLTLYNFIDRQLESRDPTQTDQPVKYLPLGLCLKRGRRYTDNEANSLRLVEKESPIINAPKLIDHVRVDESSGFVLMTQVYGHALSQVYYRITYEEREQIAKDLARWIMELRSHPQQIEPPYCKCIWRPNLRPHPEQHRHQRPIARLYEKKYDVCFSHSDLNMTNIIIRDGRLFELVDWENAGFKPEYWEFVRAMWPCGGDKRDTAI
;
A
#
# COMPACT_ATOMS: atom_id res chain seq x y z
N MET A 1 22.35 13.32 1.25
CA MET A 1 23.45 12.34 1.34
C MET A 1 24.24 12.46 0.05
N GLY A 2 25.50 12.88 0.12
CA GLY A 2 26.38 12.96 -1.04
C GLY A 2 26.82 11.55 -1.51
N VAL A 3 27.43 11.49 -2.70
CA VAL A 3 27.93 10.25 -3.32
C VAL A 3 28.91 9.48 -2.42
N GLU A 4 29.63 10.20 -1.55
CA GLU A 4 30.63 9.64 -0.62
C GLU A 4 30.05 8.64 0.39
N GLY A 5 28.78 8.79 0.81
CA GLY A 5 28.15 7.87 1.77
C GLY A 5 27.89 6.47 1.24
N PHE A 6 27.99 6.28 -0.08
CA PHE A 6 27.79 5.02 -0.80
C PHE A 6 29.10 4.47 -1.40
N GLN A 7 30.25 5.00 -1.00
CA GLN A 7 31.57 4.55 -1.45
C GLN A 7 32.33 3.83 -0.32
N GLY A 8 33.42 3.14 -0.67
CA GLY A 8 34.28 2.46 0.30
C GLY A 8 33.60 1.27 0.98
N THR A 9 33.51 1.31 2.30
CA THR A 9 33.05 0.20 3.17
C THR A 9 31.64 -0.27 2.85
N TYR A 10 30.76 0.62 2.36
CA TYR A 10 29.42 0.25 1.88
C TYR A 10 29.48 -0.73 0.70
N LEU A 11 30.31 -0.45 -0.31
CA LEU A 11 30.44 -1.31 -1.50
C LEU A 11 31.07 -2.65 -1.10
N THR A 12 32.15 -2.62 -0.33
CA THR A 12 32.81 -3.85 0.11
C THR A 12 31.89 -4.73 0.96
N ALA A 13 31.08 -4.14 1.84
CA ALA A 13 30.10 -4.89 2.64
C ALA A 13 28.98 -5.45 1.75
N THR A 14 28.53 -4.68 0.75
CA THR A 14 27.54 -5.13 -0.23
C THR A 14 28.06 -6.33 -1.02
N ASP A 15 29.29 -6.25 -1.54
CA ASP A 15 29.91 -7.34 -2.29
C ASP A 15 30.09 -8.60 -1.43
N THR A 16 30.47 -8.42 -0.15
CA THR A 16 30.57 -9.50 0.82
C THR A 16 29.22 -10.18 1.06
N ILE A 17 28.15 -9.39 1.27
CA ILE A 17 26.79 -9.90 1.45
C ILE A 17 26.33 -10.64 0.20
N LEU A 18 26.54 -10.09 -1.00
CA LEU A 18 26.08 -10.67 -2.26
C LEU A 18 26.85 -11.95 -2.64
N SER A 19 28.10 -12.07 -2.22
CA SER A 19 28.94 -13.25 -2.48
C SER A 19 28.70 -14.41 -1.48
N ALA A 20 28.10 -14.12 -0.31
CA ALA A 20 27.85 -15.09 0.73
C ALA A 20 26.71 -16.06 0.38
N LYS A 21 26.77 -17.31 0.87
CA LYS A 21 25.71 -18.32 0.65
C LYS A 21 24.50 -18.10 1.56
N LEU A 22 23.72 -17.08 1.25
CA LEU A 22 22.53 -16.68 1.98
C LEU A 22 21.24 -16.96 1.19
N THR A 23 20.12 -17.01 1.89
CA THR A 23 18.79 -17.02 1.27
C THR A 23 18.43 -15.64 0.73
N ALA A 24 17.47 -15.56 -0.21
CA ALA A 24 17.01 -14.28 -0.75
C ALA A 24 16.53 -13.30 0.35
N PHE A 25 15.85 -13.81 1.39
CA PHE A 25 15.41 -12.98 2.53
C PHE A 25 16.59 -12.43 3.34
N GLU A 26 17.64 -13.22 3.52
CA GLU A 26 18.85 -12.82 4.25
C GLU A 26 19.60 -11.74 3.46
N HIS A 27 19.79 -11.92 2.14
CA HIS A 27 20.39 -10.90 1.28
C HIS A 27 19.57 -9.59 1.33
N LEU A 28 18.27 -9.66 1.05
CA LEU A 28 17.41 -8.47 1.05
C LEU A 28 17.39 -7.76 2.41
N ALA A 29 17.40 -8.50 3.51
CA ALA A 29 17.42 -7.91 4.83
C ALA A 29 18.71 -7.15 5.13
N LEU A 30 19.86 -7.76 4.83
CA LEU A 30 21.17 -7.15 5.07
C LEU A 30 21.43 -5.98 4.12
N THR A 31 21.01 -6.08 2.86
CA THR A 31 21.05 -4.95 1.92
C THR A 31 20.13 -3.81 2.38
N ASN A 32 18.92 -4.10 2.86
CA ASN A 32 18.03 -3.07 3.43
C ASN A 32 18.65 -2.40 4.66
N PHE A 33 19.32 -3.16 5.53
CA PHE A 33 20.05 -2.62 6.67
C PHE A 33 21.10 -1.61 6.22
N LEU A 34 21.95 -1.95 5.25
CA LEU A 34 22.95 -1.02 4.71
C LEU A 34 22.29 0.23 4.09
N LEU A 35 21.29 0.03 3.23
CA LEU A 35 20.65 1.10 2.46
C LEU A 35 19.86 2.08 3.33
N HIS A 36 19.22 1.59 4.39
CA HIS A 36 18.33 2.38 5.25
C HIS A 36 18.98 2.86 6.56
N SER A 37 20.26 2.58 6.77
CA SER A 37 21.04 3.19 7.85
C SER A 37 21.34 4.67 7.57
N TYR A 38 21.61 5.45 8.61
CA TYR A 38 21.81 6.90 8.51
C TYR A 38 22.97 7.25 7.58
N THR A 39 24.08 6.54 7.76
CA THR A 39 25.26 6.59 6.90
C THR A 39 25.58 5.16 6.44
N PRO A 40 25.27 4.77 5.19
CA PRO A 40 25.46 3.40 4.71
C PRO A 40 26.89 2.87 4.87
N ALA A 41 27.90 3.73 4.74
CA ALA A 41 29.30 3.38 5.00
C ALA A 41 29.59 2.96 6.45
N VAL A 42 28.93 3.58 7.45
CA VAL A 42 29.08 3.20 8.87
C VAL A 42 28.47 1.83 9.12
N ALA A 43 27.29 1.57 8.55
CA ALA A 43 26.67 0.25 8.59
C ALA A 43 27.53 -0.82 7.89
N GLY A 44 28.15 -0.47 6.76
CA GLY A 44 29.10 -1.34 6.06
C GLY A 44 30.34 -1.65 6.91
N GLN A 45 30.89 -0.65 7.59
CA GLN A 45 32.02 -0.84 8.51
C GLN A 45 31.65 -1.78 9.67
N TYR A 46 30.46 -1.60 10.26
CA TYR A 46 29.97 -2.51 11.32
C TYR A 46 29.92 -3.98 10.85
N VAL A 47 29.49 -4.25 9.61
CA VAL A 47 29.50 -5.60 9.04
C VAL A 47 30.91 -6.16 8.96
N HIS A 48 31.88 -5.37 8.46
CA HIS A 48 33.29 -5.77 8.38
C HIS A 48 33.89 -6.03 9.75
N ASP A 49 33.63 -5.16 10.72
CA ASP A 49 34.12 -5.30 12.09
C ASP A 49 33.56 -6.57 12.73
N ARG A 50 32.27 -6.86 12.55
CA ARG A 50 31.66 -8.10 13.06
C ARG A 50 32.25 -9.34 12.43
N ILE A 51 32.51 -9.34 11.12
CA ILE A 51 33.16 -10.47 10.44
C ILE A 51 34.59 -10.65 10.96
N SER A 52 35.33 -9.56 11.13
CA SER A 52 36.72 -9.61 11.61
C SER A 52 36.83 -10.07 13.06
N GLN A 53 35.88 -9.69 13.91
CA GLN A 53 35.84 -10.06 15.33
C GLN A 53 35.41 -11.52 15.57
N ASN A 54 34.67 -12.13 14.64
CA ASN A 54 34.21 -13.52 14.74
C ASN A 54 34.98 -14.42 13.77
N SER A 55 36.31 -14.41 13.88
CA SER A 55 37.20 -15.19 13.00
C SER A 55 37.05 -16.71 13.15
N ASP A 56 36.37 -17.17 14.20
CA ASP A 56 35.99 -18.55 14.48
C ASP A 56 34.72 -19.01 13.72
N ARG A 57 33.96 -18.08 13.13
CA ARG A 57 32.70 -18.36 12.42
C ARG A 57 32.83 -18.11 10.93
N THR A 58 31.95 -18.74 10.14
CA THR A 58 31.88 -18.38 8.73
C THR A 58 31.27 -16.99 8.54
N VAL A 59 31.53 -16.38 7.38
CA VAL A 59 30.92 -15.10 7.00
C VAL A 59 29.39 -15.21 7.04
N GLU A 60 28.82 -16.30 6.53
CA GLU A 60 27.38 -16.55 6.54
C GLU A 60 26.80 -16.64 7.96
N GLU A 61 27.49 -17.31 8.88
CA GLU A 61 27.06 -17.42 10.28
C GLU A 61 27.04 -16.05 10.96
N THR A 62 28.05 -15.23 10.70
CA THR A 62 28.14 -13.87 11.23
C THR A 62 27.03 -12.98 10.65
N LEU A 63 26.81 -13.02 9.34
CA LEU A 63 25.76 -12.27 8.66
C LEU A 63 24.34 -12.67 9.16
N ARG A 64 24.09 -13.97 9.38
CA ARG A 64 22.85 -14.44 10.00
C ARG A 64 22.69 -13.96 11.43
N SER A 65 23.78 -13.88 12.19
CA SER A 65 23.76 -13.31 13.54
C SER A 65 23.37 -11.83 13.51
N ILE A 66 23.95 -11.03 12.60
CA ILE A 66 23.57 -9.61 12.43
C ILE A 66 22.08 -9.48 12.15
N TRP A 67 21.53 -10.31 11.25
CA TRP A 67 20.11 -10.28 10.95
C TRP A 67 19.23 -10.63 12.17
N LYS A 68 19.65 -11.61 12.97
CA LYS A 68 18.98 -11.96 14.23
C LYS A 68 19.04 -10.81 15.24
N ASP A 69 20.19 -10.16 15.37
CA ASP A 69 20.41 -9.03 16.28
C ASP A 69 19.55 -7.83 15.88
N LEU A 70 19.42 -7.55 14.57
CA LEU A 70 18.51 -6.53 14.04
C LEU A 70 17.06 -6.76 14.46
N LYS A 71 16.58 -8.02 14.41
CA LYS A 71 15.24 -8.34 14.91
C LYS A 71 15.11 -8.08 16.40
N THR A 72 16.08 -8.51 17.20
CA THR A 72 16.08 -8.31 18.66
C THR A 72 16.05 -6.82 19.00
N LEU A 73 16.91 -6.03 18.36
CA LEU A 73 16.98 -4.58 18.50
C LEU A 73 15.63 -3.92 18.23
N VAL A 74 15.00 -4.23 17.08
CA VAL A 74 13.70 -3.63 16.73
C VAL A 74 12.61 -4.01 17.73
N LEU A 75 12.56 -5.27 18.18
CA LEU A 75 11.57 -5.72 19.17
C LEU A 75 11.73 -5.01 20.52
N LYS A 76 12.97 -4.72 20.94
CA LYS A 76 13.24 -3.95 22.16
C LYS A 76 12.91 -2.46 21.99
N CYS A 77 13.27 -1.86 20.85
CA CYS A 77 12.90 -0.48 20.53
C CYS A 77 11.39 -0.27 20.39
N GLY A 78 10.61 -1.31 20.09
CA GLY A 78 9.15 -1.28 20.02
C GLY A 78 8.43 -1.81 21.26
N HIS A 79 9.15 -2.07 22.37
CA HIS A 79 8.56 -2.63 23.57
C HIS A 79 7.58 -1.66 24.24
N ASP A 80 6.51 -2.19 24.81
CA ASP A 80 5.55 -1.37 25.56
C ASP A 80 6.20 -0.82 26.83
N TYR A 81 6.04 0.48 27.07
CA TYR A 81 6.59 1.13 28.25
C TYR A 81 5.53 1.97 28.95
N HIS A 82 5.63 2.10 30.27
CA HIS A 82 4.66 2.85 31.06
C HIS A 82 4.74 4.35 30.70
N VAL A 83 3.60 4.91 30.28
CA VAL A 83 3.43 6.36 30.11
C VAL A 83 2.89 6.97 31.41
N PRO A 84 3.56 7.98 32.01
CA PRO A 84 3.06 8.64 33.23
C PRO A 84 1.66 9.25 33.02
N ALA A 85 0.81 9.21 34.05
CA ALA A 85 -0.58 9.68 33.96
C ALA A 85 -0.71 11.10 33.39
N LYS A 86 0.11 12.05 33.87
CA LYS A 86 0.14 13.44 33.37
C LYS A 86 0.41 13.54 31.86
N VAL A 87 1.30 12.69 31.35
CA VAL A 87 1.66 12.65 29.92
C VAL A 87 0.55 11.99 29.11
N GLN A 88 -0.09 10.97 29.68
CA GLN A 88 -1.24 10.33 29.06
C GLN A 88 -2.43 11.28 28.94
N ASP A 89 -2.71 12.09 29.98
CA ASP A 89 -3.77 13.10 29.96
C ASP A 89 -3.49 14.15 28.88
N ALA A 90 -2.28 14.71 28.85
CA ALA A 90 -1.87 15.67 27.81
C ALA A 90 -1.90 15.06 26.39
N LEU A 91 -1.56 13.78 26.26
CA LEU A 91 -1.67 13.06 24.98
C LEU A 91 -3.13 12.94 24.51
N HIS A 92 -4.06 12.64 25.42
CA HIS A 92 -5.48 12.57 25.11
C HIS A 92 -6.08 13.93 24.80
N GLU A 93 -5.64 14.99 25.48
CA GLU A 93 -6.00 16.38 25.15
C GLU A 93 -5.53 16.76 23.73
N ARG A 94 -4.31 16.35 23.37
CA ARG A 94 -3.74 16.60 22.04
C ARG A 94 -4.44 15.81 20.94
N ASP A 95 -4.53 14.49 21.08
CA ASP A 95 -4.92 13.57 19.98
C ASP A 95 -6.42 13.26 19.95
N GLY A 96 -7.15 13.56 21.03
CA GLY A 96 -8.56 13.22 21.18
C GLY A 96 -8.81 11.71 21.41
N PRO A 97 -10.06 11.24 21.26
CA PRO A 97 -10.43 9.85 21.57
C PRO A 97 -10.23 8.86 20.39
N GLN A 98 -9.68 9.33 19.27
CA GLN A 98 -9.59 8.56 18.02
C GLN A 98 -8.14 8.19 17.72
N CYS A 99 -7.95 7.17 16.87
CA CYS A 99 -6.62 6.83 16.40
C CYS A 99 -6.05 7.96 15.52
N SER A 100 -4.89 8.51 15.89
CA SER A 100 -4.23 9.60 15.18
C SER A 100 -3.81 9.24 13.74
N ILE A 101 -3.73 7.94 13.43
CA ILE A 101 -3.44 7.47 12.06
C ILE A 101 -4.73 7.34 11.27
N THR A 102 -5.67 6.55 11.75
CA THR A 102 -6.80 6.06 10.94
C THR A 102 -8.09 6.84 11.15
N GLY A 103 -8.17 7.69 12.18
CA GLY A 103 -9.42 8.32 12.63
C GLY A 103 -10.43 7.32 13.24
N SER A 104 -10.08 6.03 13.32
CA SER A 104 -10.98 5.02 13.87
C SER A 104 -11.24 5.25 15.37
N ARG A 105 -12.50 5.10 15.77
CA ARG A 105 -12.93 5.05 17.16
C ARG A 105 -12.71 3.63 17.69
N GLY A 106 -12.14 3.48 18.88
CA GLY A 106 -11.88 2.16 19.47
C GLY A 106 -10.88 2.17 20.62
N ASN A 107 -10.34 0.99 20.94
CA ASN A 107 -9.32 0.77 21.98
C ASN A 107 -7.96 1.35 21.55
N VAL A 108 -7.84 2.68 21.61
CA VAL A 108 -6.62 3.41 21.31
C VAL A 108 -5.69 3.41 22.51
N LYS A 109 -4.38 3.37 22.25
CA LYS A 109 -3.36 3.35 23.30
C LYS A 109 -2.18 4.26 22.95
N PRO A 110 -1.54 4.87 23.95
CA PRO A 110 -0.27 5.56 23.76
C PRO A 110 0.74 4.63 23.11
N THR A 111 1.45 5.15 22.12
CA THR A 111 2.40 4.41 21.28
C THR A 111 3.64 5.26 21.08
N TYR A 112 4.79 4.76 21.56
CA TYR A 112 6.07 5.45 21.41
C TYR A 112 6.62 5.29 19.98
N CYS A 113 7.31 6.32 19.47
CA CYS A 113 8.08 6.22 18.22
C CYS A 113 9.32 5.35 18.45
N VAL A 114 10.03 5.55 19.54
CA VAL A 114 11.06 4.63 20.05
C VAL A 114 10.85 4.48 21.55
N SER A 115 10.78 3.24 22.04
CA SER A 115 10.45 2.96 23.44
C SER A 115 11.55 3.44 24.39
N PRO A 116 11.22 4.21 25.45
CA PRO A 116 12.18 4.56 26.52
C PRO A 116 12.71 3.35 27.29
N TYR A 117 12.08 2.17 27.14
CA TYR A 117 12.53 0.92 27.74
C TYR A 117 14.02 0.64 27.49
N ILE A 118 14.55 1.01 26.31
CA ILE A 118 15.95 0.77 25.94
C ILE A 118 16.97 1.54 26.80
N LEU A 119 16.55 2.56 27.56
CA LEU A 119 17.42 3.28 28.50
C LEU A 119 17.82 2.43 29.71
N HIS A 120 17.06 1.38 30.01
CA HIS A 120 17.22 0.53 31.19
C HIS A 120 17.58 -0.91 30.83
N ASP A 121 17.83 -1.19 29.55
CA ASP A 121 18.14 -2.52 29.06
C ASP A 121 19.66 -2.66 28.86
N PRO A 122 20.32 -3.63 29.54
CA PRO A 122 21.78 -3.76 29.52
C PRO A 122 22.35 -4.03 28.13
N ASP A 123 21.55 -4.53 27.17
CA ASP A 123 22.01 -4.75 25.80
C ASP A 123 22.27 -3.43 25.04
N PHE A 124 21.85 -2.29 25.60
CA PHE A 124 22.05 -0.95 25.04
C PHE A 124 23.03 -0.07 25.84
N GLU A 125 23.74 -0.64 26.82
CA GLU A 125 24.85 0.04 27.50
C GLU A 125 25.99 0.34 26.51
N ASP A 126 26.85 1.32 26.85
CA ASP A 126 27.97 1.71 25.98
C ASP A 126 28.89 0.52 25.69
N GLY A 127 29.16 0.28 24.40
CA GLY A 127 29.92 -0.88 23.92
C GLY A 127 29.16 -2.21 23.85
N ALA A 128 27.90 -2.28 24.30
CA ALA A 128 27.10 -3.50 24.18
C ALA A 128 26.76 -3.84 22.72
N PRO A 129 26.53 -5.13 22.35
CA PRO A 129 26.32 -5.51 20.96
C PRO A 129 25.12 -4.82 20.28
N LEU A 130 23.99 -4.64 20.98
CA LEU A 130 22.83 -3.94 20.39
C LEU A 130 23.01 -2.42 20.37
N ARG A 131 23.80 -1.86 21.30
CA ARG A 131 24.23 -0.46 21.24
C ARG A 131 25.04 -0.18 19.97
N LEU A 132 26.07 -0.97 19.71
CA LEU A 132 26.91 -0.83 18.52
C LEU A 132 26.12 -1.01 17.23
N LEU A 133 25.17 -1.96 17.21
CA LEU A 133 24.28 -2.13 16.06
C LEU A 133 23.33 -0.92 15.87
N LEU A 134 22.82 -0.34 16.96
CA LEU A 134 21.99 0.86 16.90
C LEU A 134 22.79 2.06 16.39
N GLU A 135 24.06 2.19 16.78
CA GLU A 135 24.99 3.19 16.27
C GLU A 135 25.30 2.98 14.79
N ALA A 136 25.40 1.73 14.34
CA ALA A 136 25.51 1.44 12.91
C ALA A 136 24.28 1.92 12.11
N ILE A 137 23.08 1.86 12.71
CA ILE A 137 21.82 2.33 12.10
C ILE A 137 21.71 3.87 12.14
N LEU A 138 22.09 4.53 13.25
CA LEU A 138 21.78 5.95 13.50
C LEU A 138 22.99 6.91 13.54
N THR A 139 24.22 6.38 13.52
CA THR A 139 25.48 7.00 14.00
C THR A 139 25.56 7.15 15.52
N LYS A 140 26.78 7.25 16.06
CA LYS A 140 27.02 7.44 17.49
C LYS A 140 26.32 8.70 18.01
N GLU A 141 26.46 9.80 17.30
CA GLU A 141 25.83 11.09 17.64
C GLU A 141 24.31 10.97 17.62
N GLY A 142 23.75 10.26 16.62
CA GLY A 142 22.32 10.03 16.53
C GLY A 142 21.77 9.17 17.68
N VAL A 143 22.54 8.21 18.19
CA VAL A 143 22.14 7.42 19.36
C VAL A 143 22.20 8.26 20.64
N GLU A 144 23.21 9.09 20.83
CA GLU A 144 23.24 10.00 21.99
C GLU A 144 22.07 10.98 21.96
N GLU A 145 21.75 11.54 20.80
CA GLU A 145 20.59 12.42 20.63
C GLU A 145 19.27 11.68 20.90
N LEU A 146 19.13 10.43 20.43
CA LEU A 146 18.00 9.57 20.77
C LEU A 146 17.89 9.37 22.28
N PHE A 147 18.98 9.00 22.96
CA PHE A 147 18.98 8.69 24.39
C PHE A 147 18.67 9.95 25.23
N ALA A 148 19.19 11.11 24.84
CA ALA A 148 18.85 12.38 25.46
C ALA A 148 17.36 12.71 25.34
N LEU A 149 16.74 12.45 24.18
CA LEU A 149 15.30 12.66 23.97
C LEU A 149 14.44 11.66 24.76
N LEU A 150 14.86 10.40 24.84
CA LEU A 150 14.14 9.39 25.60
C LEU A 150 14.22 9.62 27.13
N GLY A 151 15.32 10.21 27.61
CA GLY A 151 15.58 10.45 29.03
C GLY A 151 14.93 11.70 29.61
N SER A 152 14.25 12.52 28.80
CA SER A 152 13.63 13.76 29.29
C SER A 152 12.43 13.49 30.21
N SER A 153 12.38 14.20 31.33
CA SER A 153 11.28 14.13 32.30
C SER A 153 10.15 15.14 32.03
N SER A 154 10.36 16.10 31.10
CA SER A 154 9.34 17.06 30.70
C SER A 154 8.17 16.37 29.99
N VAL A 155 6.95 16.83 30.24
CA VAL A 155 5.74 16.33 29.58
C VAL A 155 5.83 16.63 28.08
N GLU A 156 6.22 17.85 27.72
CA GLU A 156 6.37 18.32 26.35
C GLU A 156 7.37 17.46 25.56
N ASP A 157 8.51 17.12 26.16
CA ASP A 157 9.50 16.27 25.51
C ASP A 157 9.02 14.82 25.35
N GLN A 158 8.33 14.26 26.34
CA GLN A 158 7.75 12.92 26.21
C GLN A 158 6.67 12.87 25.12
N LEU A 159 5.87 13.93 24.97
CA LEU A 159 4.87 14.04 23.90
C LEU A 159 5.49 14.03 22.50
N LYS A 160 6.73 14.53 22.34
CA LYS A 160 7.49 14.47 21.07
C LYS A 160 7.87 13.05 20.64
N ASN A 161 7.64 12.05 21.48
CA ASN A 161 7.88 10.65 21.17
C ASN A 161 6.60 9.80 21.17
N LEU A 162 5.42 10.39 21.36
CA LEU A 162 4.17 9.65 21.58
C LEU A 162 3.08 10.00 20.57
N TRP A 163 2.31 8.98 20.19
CA TRP A 163 1.06 9.09 19.42
C TRP A 163 -0.02 8.15 19.96
N LEU A 164 -1.28 8.56 19.79
CA LEU A 164 -2.43 7.73 20.16
C LEU A 164 -2.87 6.84 18.98
N MET A 165 -2.66 5.53 19.08
CA MET A 165 -2.93 4.60 17.98
C MET A 165 -3.93 3.52 18.35
N GLY A 166 -4.82 3.20 17.40
CA GLY A 166 -5.66 2.01 17.46
C GLY A 166 -4.87 0.73 17.14
N PRO A 167 -5.41 -0.46 17.44
CA PRO A 167 -4.66 -1.71 17.42
C PRO A 167 -4.00 -2.03 16.07
N SER A 168 -4.72 -1.84 14.95
CA SER A 168 -4.20 -2.12 13.61
C SER A 168 -3.07 -1.18 13.22
N ALA A 169 -3.22 0.12 13.50
CA ALA A 169 -2.21 1.14 13.20
C ALA A 169 -0.96 0.93 14.06
N ARG A 170 -1.13 0.68 15.35
CA ARG A 170 -0.04 0.39 16.28
C ARG A 170 0.74 -0.85 15.87
N ASN A 171 0.04 -1.94 15.53
CA ASN A 171 0.67 -3.17 15.08
C ASN A 171 1.44 -2.96 13.76
N ALA A 172 0.93 -2.16 12.84
CA ALA A 172 1.64 -1.81 11.62
C ALA A 172 2.89 -0.95 11.91
N PHE A 173 2.78 0.02 12.82
CA PHE A 173 3.85 0.92 13.20
C PHE A 173 5.01 0.17 13.89
N HIS A 174 4.71 -0.58 14.97
CA HIS A 174 5.70 -1.40 15.71
C HIS A 174 6.35 -2.51 14.87
N ARG A 175 5.74 -2.87 13.73
CA ARG A 175 6.29 -3.86 12.81
C ARG A 175 7.08 -3.25 11.66
N GLY A 176 7.21 -1.92 11.64
CA GLY A 176 7.82 -1.20 10.54
C GLY A 176 7.08 -1.37 9.22
N HIS A 177 5.77 -1.66 9.23
CA HIS A 177 4.94 -1.68 8.02
C HIS A 177 4.52 -0.30 7.57
N ILE A 178 4.47 0.65 8.50
CA ILE A 178 4.22 2.05 8.20
C ILE A 178 5.30 2.93 8.83
N TYR A 179 5.59 4.04 8.16
CA TYR A 179 6.38 5.12 8.72
C TYR A 179 5.68 6.46 8.45
N ILE A 180 5.96 7.42 9.31
CA ILE A 180 5.31 8.72 9.31
C ILE A 180 6.36 9.76 8.93
N PHE A 181 5.97 10.73 8.11
CA PHE A 181 6.84 11.84 7.75
C PHE A 181 6.03 13.13 7.66
N LYS A 182 6.70 14.25 7.92
CA LYS A 182 6.09 15.58 7.83
C LYS A 182 6.38 16.16 6.45
N LEU A 183 5.34 16.59 5.71
CA LEU A 183 5.56 17.34 4.47
C LEU A 183 6.02 18.76 4.85
N LEU A 184 7.27 19.08 4.54
CA LEU A 184 7.72 20.45 4.43
C LEU A 184 7.29 20.95 3.05
N CYS A 185 6.20 21.71 2.99
CA CYS A 185 5.85 22.39 1.74
C CYS A 185 6.97 23.37 1.41
N LEU A 186 7.53 23.27 0.20
CA LEU A 186 8.42 24.26 -0.38
C LEU A 186 7.69 25.60 -0.40
N GLU A 187 8.22 26.59 0.30
CA GLU A 187 7.86 27.99 0.08
C GLU A 187 8.21 28.34 -1.37
N SER A 188 7.20 28.37 -2.24
CA SER A 188 7.37 28.93 -3.58
C SER A 188 7.23 30.44 -3.48
N ASP A 189 8.31 31.15 -3.76
CA ASP A 189 8.48 32.62 -3.72
C ASP A 189 7.62 33.42 -4.71
N ASN A 190 6.53 32.85 -5.24
CA ASN A 190 5.64 33.53 -6.16
C ASN A 190 4.21 33.56 -5.61
N GLY A 191 3.94 34.57 -4.78
CA GLY A 191 2.82 35.50 -4.95
C GLY A 191 1.39 34.96 -5.14
N SER A 192 1.10 33.69 -4.82
CA SER A 192 -0.27 33.17 -4.81
C SER A 192 -0.63 32.76 -3.38
N ARG A 193 -1.53 33.54 -2.77
CA ARG A 193 -2.15 33.24 -1.48
C ARG A 193 -2.92 31.91 -1.60
N SER A 194 -2.27 30.80 -1.25
CA SER A 194 -2.96 29.56 -0.91
C SER A 194 -3.41 29.68 0.55
N THR A 195 -4.71 29.86 0.77
CA THR A 195 -5.34 29.97 2.10
C THR A 195 -5.54 28.61 2.77
N ARG A 196 -4.55 27.72 2.73
CA ARG A 196 -4.56 26.47 3.49
C ARG A 196 -3.21 26.27 4.17
N ASP A 197 -3.20 26.42 5.49
CA ASP A 197 -2.14 25.99 6.40
C ASP A 197 -1.94 24.47 6.32
N ASN A 198 -1.38 23.98 5.22
CA ASN A 198 -1.11 22.56 5.01
C ASN A 198 0.26 22.18 5.59
N ASN A 199 0.33 22.16 6.93
CA ASN A 199 1.40 21.51 7.70
C ASN A 199 1.02 20.05 8.02
N GLY A 200 0.61 19.29 7.00
CA GLY A 200 0.11 17.92 7.15
C GLY A 200 1.20 16.92 7.52
N VAL A 201 0.85 15.98 8.42
CA VAL A 201 1.63 14.76 8.65
C VAL A 201 1.05 13.67 7.75
N SER A 202 1.90 12.94 7.02
CA SER A 202 1.50 11.86 6.11
C SER A 202 2.10 10.53 6.55
N CYS A 203 1.40 9.44 6.25
CA CYS A 203 1.83 8.07 6.55
C CYS A 203 2.14 7.32 5.25
N ARG A 204 3.15 6.46 5.26
CA ARG A 204 3.54 5.60 4.12
C ARG A 204 3.67 4.16 4.56
N LEU A 205 3.33 3.25 3.66
CA LEU A 205 3.61 1.83 3.82
C LEU A 205 5.06 1.54 3.41
N THR A 206 5.70 0.60 4.11
CA THR A 206 7.10 0.23 3.91
C THR A 206 7.31 -0.59 2.63
N ASP A 207 6.29 -1.34 2.19
CA ASP A 207 6.40 -2.27 1.06
C ASP A 207 5.21 -2.19 0.07
N SER A 208 4.43 -1.11 0.15
CA SER A 208 3.46 -0.80 -0.89
C SER A 208 3.52 0.67 -1.17
N GLN A 209 3.67 1.03 -2.44
CA GLN A 209 3.81 2.43 -2.86
C GLN A 209 2.48 3.20 -2.77
N LYS A 210 1.46 2.62 -2.13
CA LYS A 210 0.33 3.37 -1.56
C LYS A 210 0.80 4.28 -0.44
N LEU A 211 0.94 5.56 -0.78
CA LEU A 211 0.76 6.66 0.14
C LEU A 211 -0.66 6.50 0.74
N LEU A 212 -0.77 6.00 1.97
CA LEU A 212 -1.98 6.25 2.75
C LEU A 212 -1.90 7.72 3.13
N ASP A 213 -2.43 8.56 2.24
CA ASP A 213 -2.51 10.01 2.39
C ASP A 213 -3.58 10.33 3.46
N LEU A 214 -3.33 9.81 4.67
CA LEU A 214 -4.05 10.14 5.88
C LEU A 214 -3.58 11.54 6.24
N LYS A 215 -4.22 12.54 5.63
CA LYS A 215 -4.03 13.94 5.96
C LYS A 215 -4.56 14.15 7.37
N TYR A 216 -3.66 14.05 8.34
CA TYR A 216 -3.96 14.42 9.70
C TYR A 216 -3.98 15.95 9.78
N SER A 217 -5.18 16.52 9.92
CA SER A 217 -5.41 17.95 10.08
C SER A 217 -5.91 18.19 11.50
N HIS A 218 -5.01 18.41 12.46
CA HIS A 218 -5.42 18.95 13.75
C HIS A 218 -5.73 20.45 13.63
N GLN A 219 -6.87 20.86 14.17
CA GLN A 219 -7.07 22.23 14.62
C GLN A 219 -6.13 22.48 15.81
N ALA A 220 -5.39 23.59 15.75
CA ALA A 220 -4.25 23.86 16.60
C ALA A 220 -4.63 23.99 18.09
N LEU A 221 -4.29 22.98 18.91
CA LEU A 221 -3.84 23.26 20.27
C LEU A 221 -2.49 23.98 20.21
N ASP A 222 -2.14 24.72 21.26
CA ASP A 222 -0.84 25.38 21.38
C ASP A 222 0.29 24.36 21.21
N ARG A 223 1.05 24.50 20.12
CA ARG A 223 2.12 23.58 19.73
C ARG A 223 3.31 23.58 20.70
N LYS A 224 3.39 24.55 21.61
CA LYS A 224 4.43 24.59 22.64
C LYS A 224 4.12 23.65 23.80
N SER A 225 2.88 23.62 24.29
CA SER A 225 2.46 22.74 25.38
C SER A 225 2.13 21.32 24.92
N HIS A 226 1.65 21.15 23.68
CA HIS A 226 1.24 19.86 23.14
C HIS A 226 1.94 19.55 21.80
N PRO A 227 3.28 19.40 21.81
CA PRO A 227 4.03 19.18 20.58
C PRO A 227 3.68 17.83 19.94
N LEU A 228 3.68 17.78 18.61
CA LEU A 228 3.63 16.53 17.85
C LEU A 228 4.99 15.83 17.89
N PRO A 229 5.06 14.54 17.51
CA PRO A 229 6.32 13.84 17.40
C PRO A 229 7.35 14.56 16.53
N THR A 230 8.60 14.58 16.98
CA THR A 230 9.67 15.25 16.24
C THR A 230 9.99 14.50 14.95
N VAL A 231 10.32 15.26 13.90
CA VAL A 231 10.77 14.68 12.62
C VAL A 231 11.97 13.75 12.83
N LEU A 232 12.83 14.08 13.79
CA LEU A 232 13.98 13.27 14.15
C LEU A 232 13.58 11.88 14.70
N LEU A 233 12.70 11.80 15.71
CA LEU A 233 12.25 10.52 16.26
C LEU A 233 11.47 9.68 15.24
N LEU A 234 10.71 10.32 14.35
CA LEU A 234 10.04 9.63 13.25
C LEU A 234 11.04 9.05 12.24
N ASN A 235 12.14 9.77 11.96
CA ASN A 235 13.24 9.27 11.15
C ASN A 235 13.98 8.11 11.83
N PHE A 236 14.25 8.20 13.14
CA PHE A 236 14.85 7.11 13.91
C PHE A 236 13.97 5.86 13.89
N HIS A 237 12.67 5.99 14.17
CA HIS A 237 11.71 4.89 14.03
C HIS A 237 11.78 4.25 12.64
N ARG A 238 11.71 5.05 11.56
CA ARG A 238 11.77 4.52 10.19
C ARG A 238 13.02 3.67 9.95
N ARG A 239 14.19 4.16 10.38
CA ARG A 239 15.48 3.50 10.14
C ARG A 239 15.68 2.25 11.01
N ILE A 240 15.17 2.27 12.24
CA ILE A 240 15.21 1.10 13.13
C ILE A 240 14.26 0.03 12.61
N PHE A 241 12.98 0.35 12.47
CA PHE A 241 11.91 -0.63 12.31
C PHE A 241 11.83 -1.26 10.91
N VAL A 242 12.38 -0.62 9.87
CA VAL A 242 12.47 -1.22 8.52
C VAL A 242 13.24 -2.55 8.52
N ASN A 243 14.15 -2.75 9.48
CA ASN A 243 14.95 -3.98 9.59
C ASN A 243 14.14 -5.23 9.99
N LEU A 244 12.91 -5.06 10.50
CA LEU A 244 12.02 -6.18 10.79
C LEU A 244 11.25 -6.66 9.56
N HIS A 245 11.22 -5.87 8.49
CA HIS A 245 10.37 -6.10 7.33
C HIS A 245 10.57 -7.50 6.71
N MET A 246 11.83 -7.88 6.41
CA MET A 246 12.12 -9.17 5.79
C MET A 246 11.83 -10.39 6.68
N HIS A 247 11.84 -10.23 8.01
CA HIS A 247 11.39 -11.29 8.91
C HIS A 247 9.89 -11.54 8.77
N ILE A 248 9.10 -10.48 8.58
CA ILE A 248 7.65 -10.57 8.40
C ILE A 248 7.31 -11.15 7.03
N VAL A 249 8.03 -10.72 5.98
CA VAL A 249 7.91 -11.28 4.64
C VAL A 249 8.22 -12.79 4.68
N LYS A 250 9.35 -13.20 5.25
CA LYS A 250 9.71 -14.62 5.40
C LYS A 250 8.64 -15.43 6.13
N HIS A 251 8.15 -14.92 7.27
CA HIS A 251 7.08 -15.58 8.02
C HIS A 251 5.76 -15.63 7.22
N GLY A 252 5.48 -14.59 6.42
CA GLY A 252 4.31 -14.52 5.56
C GLY A 252 4.32 -15.56 4.45
N VAL A 253 5.46 -15.72 3.78
CA VAL A 253 5.67 -16.72 2.71
C VAL A 253 5.61 -18.15 3.25
N GLN A 254 6.11 -18.39 4.48
CA GLN A 254 6.08 -19.72 5.11
C GLN A 254 4.69 -20.14 5.59
N ARG A 255 3.77 -19.19 5.79
CA ARG A 255 2.39 -19.52 6.16
C ARG A 255 1.63 -20.00 4.93
N ARG A 256 0.85 -21.06 5.09
CA ARG A 256 -0.15 -21.44 4.09
C ARG A 256 -1.15 -20.30 3.90
N TRP A 257 -1.68 -20.17 2.70
CA TRP A 257 -2.81 -19.30 2.44
C TRP A 257 -3.96 -19.72 3.35
N GLU A 258 -4.46 -18.76 4.15
CA GLU A 258 -5.60 -19.01 5.02
C GLU A 258 -6.82 -19.33 4.13
N PRO A 259 -7.62 -20.35 4.46
CA PRO A 259 -8.83 -20.64 3.71
C PRO A 259 -9.73 -19.41 3.69
N LEU A 260 -10.00 -18.91 2.48
CA LEU A 260 -10.94 -17.82 2.32
C LEU A 260 -12.32 -18.28 2.82
N LYS A 261 -12.89 -17.53 3.77
CA LYS A 261 -14.26 -17.77 4.28
C LYS A 261 -15.26 -17.47 3.16
N GLN A 262 -15.45 -18.43 2.28
CA GLN A 262 -16.47 -18.36 1.24
C GLN A 262 -17.81 -18.74 1.86
N GLY A 263 -18.74 -17.79 1.89
CA GLY A 263 -20.12 -18.06 2.25
C GLY A 263 -20.80 -18.93 1.19
N ILE A 264 -22.08 -19.26 1.41
CA ILE A 264 -22.90 -19.86 0.36
C ILE A 264 -22.94 -18.87 -0.80
N ALA A 265 -22.46 -19.28 -1.98
CA ALA A 265 -22.51 -18.49 -3.20
C ALA A 265 -23.66 -18.97 -4.08
N ILE A 266 -24.32 -18.04 -4.76
CA ILE A 266 -25.38 -18.38 -5.70
C ILE A 266 -24.82 -19.16 -6.90
N GLY A 267 -25.44 -20.30 -7.23
CA GLY A 267 -25.05 -21.09 -8.40
C GLY A 267 -25.51 -20.44 -9.72
N SER A 268 -25.03 -20.96 -10.85
CA SER A 268 -25.35 -20.45 -12.19
C SER A 268 -26.85 -20.36 -12.47
N MET A 269 -27.64 -21.34 -12.00
CA MET A 269 -29.11 -21.29 -12.12
C MET A 269 -29.70 -20.11 -11.35
N GLY A 270 -29.25 -19.87 -10.12
CA GLY A 270 -29.72 -18.74 -9.32
C GLY A 270 -29.33 -17.39 -9.95
N ILE A 271 -28.13 -17.29 -10.53
CA ILE A 271 -27.70 -16.10 -11.29
C ILE A 271 -28.66 -15.87 -12.48
N LEU A 272 -28.99 -16.92 -13.22
CA LEU A 272 -29.93 -16.85 -14.35
C LEU A 272 -31.33 -16.40 -13.90
N PHE A 273 -31.85 -16.98 -12.81
CA PHE A 273 -33.14 -16.57 -12.24
C PHE A 273 -33.12 -15.10 -11.81
N LEU A 274 -32.08 -14.64 -11.13
CA LEU A 274 -31.96 -13.23 -10.71
C LEU A 274 -31.87 -12.28 -11.90
N ARG A 275 -31.07 -12.61 -12.92
CA ARG A 275 -30.97 -11.82 -14.17
C ARG A 275 -32.34 -11.66 -14.82
N ASN A 276 -33.09 -12.75 -14.95
CA ASN A 276 -34.42 -12.75 -15.57
C ASN A 276 -35.46 -12.03 -14.70
N PHE A 277 -35.45 -12.24 -13.39
CA PHE A 277 -36.37 -11.58 -12.48
C PHE A 277 -36.18 -10.05 -12.49
N LEU A 278 -34.93 -9.60 -12.38
CA LEU A 278 -34.60 -8.17 -12.33
C LEU A 278 -34.82 -7.49 -13.69
N SER A 279 -34.64 -8.19 -14.82
CA SER A 279 -34.88 -7.61 -16.15
C SER A 279 -36.36 -7.28 -16.40
N ILE A 280 -37.28 -8.00 -15.74
CA ILE A 280 -38.73 -7.74 -15.81
C ILE A 280 -39.14 -6.53 -14.96
N LEU A 281 -38.38 -6.20 -13.91
CA LEU A 281 -38.72 -5.11 -13.01
C LEU A 281 -38.49 -3.73 -13.65
N PRO A 282 -39.48 -2.82 -13.57
CA PRO A 282 -39.31 -1.43 -14.01
C PRO A 282 -38.13 -0.75 -13.31
N LYS A 283 -37.47 0.17 -14.02
CA LYS A 283 -36.28 0.90 -13.53
C LYS A 283 -36.51 1.52 -12.13
N PHE A 284 -37.65 2.15 -11.90
CA PHE A 284 -37.95 2.82 -10.63
C PHE A 284 -38.04 1.83 -9.45
N VAL A 285 -38.55 0.61 -9.68
CA VAL A 285 -38.63 -0.45 -8.66
C VAL A 285 -37.23 -0.92 -8.28
N ARG A 286 -36.37 -1.17 -9.29
CA ARG A 286 -34.98 -1.58 -9.04
C ARG A 286 -34.17 -0.50 -8.31
N LEU A 287 -34.36 0.77 -8.66
CA LEU A 287 -33.74 1.88 -7.94
C LEU A 287 -34.17 1.95 -6.48
N THR A 288 -35.47 1.83 -6.20
CA THR A 288 -35.97 1.82 -4.82
C THR A 288 -35.41 0.62 -4.05
N LEU A 289 -35.34 -0.56 -4.68
CA LEU A 289 -34.76 -1.77 -4.09
C LEU A 289 -33.28 -1.58 -3.73
N TYR A 290 -32.44 -1.10 -4.65
CA TYR A 290 -31.01 -0.95 -4.40
C TYR A 290 -30.70 0.14 -3.37
N ASN A 291 -31.44 1.26 -3.38
CA ASN A 291 -31.32 2.28 -2.33
C ASN A 291 -31.75 1.74 -0.96
N PHE A 292 -32.80 0.91 -0.90
CA PHE A 292 -33.22 0.27 0.33
C PHE A 292 -32.15 -0.69 0.86
N ILE A 293 -31.61 -1.55 -0.01
CA ILE A 293 -30.52 -2.48 0.33
C ILE A 293 -29.30 -1.72 0.86
N ASP A 294 -28.84 -0.70 0.13
CA ASP A 294 -27.68 0.12 0.50
C ASP A 294 -27.84 0.72 1.91
N ARG A 295 -28.98 1.35 2.19
CA ARG A 295 -29.29 1.92 3.52
C ARG A 295 -29.38 0.86 4.62
N GLN A 296 -29.99 -0.30 4.34
CA GLN A 296 -30.12 -1.36 5.33
C GLN A 296 -28.78 -1.98 5.69
N LEU A 297 -27.86 -2.12 4.72
CA LEU A 297 -26.51 -2.62 4.98
C LEU A 297 -25.72 -1.67 5.86
N GLU A 298 -25.77 -0.36 5.59
CA GLU A 298 -25.11 0.65 6.45
C GLU A 298 -25.63 0.64 7.88
N SER A 299 -26.93 0.37 8.06
CA SER A 299 -27.54 0.26 9.39
C SER A 299 -27.17 -1.04 10.12
N ARG A 300 -26.98 -2.15 9.40
CA ARG A 300 -26.77 -3.48 9.99
C ARG A 300 -25.31 -3.85 10.15
N ASP A 301 -24.45 -3.34 9.27
CA ASP A 301 -23.01 -3.58 9.27
C ASP A 301 -22.26 -2.26 9.08
N PRO A 302 -21.92 -1.56 10.18
CA PRO A 302 -21.17 -0.31 10.13
C PRO A 302 -19.81 -0.41 9.45
N THR A 303 -19.24 -1.61 9.28
CA THR A 303 -17.95 -1.78 8.58
C THR A 303 -18.06 -1.53 7.08
N GLN A 304 -19.26 -1.58 6.54
CA GLN A 304 -19.53 -1.34 5.12
C GLN A 304 -19.97 0.10 4.82
N THR A 305 -20.15 0.97 5.83
CA THR A 305 -20.55 2.37 5.66
C THR A 305 -19.58 3.14 4.76
N ASP A 306 -20.11 3.95 3.85
CA ASP A 306 -19.37 4.72 2.83
C ASP A 306 -18.48 3.91 1.87
N GLN A 307 -18.52 2.57 1.93
CA GLN A 307 -17.80 1.73 0.97
C GLN A 307 -18.49 1.76 -0.40
N PRO A 308 -17.73 1.91 -1.51
CA PRO A 308 -18.30 1.91 -2.85
C PRO A 308 -18.85 0.53 -3.26
N VAL A 309 -18.37 -0.55 -2.64
CA VAL A 309 -18.84 -1.93 -2.86
C VAL A 309 -19.38 -2.45 -1.53
N LYS A 310 -20.62 -2.93 -1.55
CA LYS A 310 -21.30 -3.56 -0.41
C LYS A 310 -21.45 -5.05 -0.67
N TYR A 311 -21.14 -5.88 0.32
CA TYR A 311 -21.25 -7.32 0.25
C TYR A 311 -22.64 -7.78 0.71
N LEU A 312 -23.24 -8.66 -0.08
CA LEU A 312 -24.58 -9.20 0.12
C LEU A 312 -24.49 -10.71 0.42
N PRO A 313 -25.54 -11.27 1.07
CA PRO A 313 -25.70 -12.72 1.16
C PRO A 313 -25.66 -13.40 -0.22
N LEU A 314 -25.43 -14.70 -0.22
CA LEU A 314 -25.37 -15.53 -1.44
C LEU A 314 -24.18 -15.20 -2.37
N GLY A 315 -23.12 -14.61 -1.82
CA GLY A 315 -21.92 -14.26 -2.57
C GLY A 315 -22.16 -13.24 -3.66
N LEU A 316 -22.97 -12.23 -3.34
CA LEU A 316 -23.26 -11.10 -4.22
C LEU A 316 -22.59 -9.83 -3.70
N CYS A 317 -22.39 -8.85 -4.56
CA CYS A 317 -22.03 -7.50 -4.13
C CYS A 317 -22.76 -6.45 -4.95
N LEU A 318 -23.08 -5.34 -4.29
CA LEU A 318 -23.69 -4.16 -4.87
C LEU A 318 -22.66 -3.04 -4.88
N LYS A 319 -22.22 -2.62 -6.07
CA LYS A 319 -21.33 -1.48 -6.25
C LYS A 319 -22.15 -0.23 -6.56
N ARG A 320 -21.90 0.84 -5.84
CA ARG A 320 -22.37 2.19 -6.18
C ARG A 320 -21.44 2.73 -7.27
N GLY A 321 -21.89 2.63 -8.51
CA GLY A 321 -21.13 3.02 -9.68
C GLY A 321 -20.91 4.53 -9.75
N ARG A 322 -19.75 4.94 -10.28
CA ARG A 322 -19.41 6.33 -10.60
C ARG A 322 -19.85 6.66 -12.04
N ARG A 323 -19.18 7.62 -12.69
CA ARG A 323 -19.44 8.11 -14.06
C ARG A 323 -19.54 7.04 -15.16
N TYR A 324 -19.13 5.79 -14.92
CA TYR A 324 -19.04 4.74 -15.95
C TYR A 324 -19.79 3.44 -15.60
N THR A 325 -20.89 3.53 -14.84
CA THR A 325 -21.75 2.38 -14.44
C THR A 325 -22.13 1.49 -15.64
N ASP A 326 -22.61 2.08 -16.74
CA ASP A 326 -23.00 1.31 -17.94
C ASP A 326 -21.78 0.61 -18.57
N ASN A 327 -20.60 1.23 -18.51
CA ASN A 327 -19.40 0.70 -19.14
C ASN A 327 -18.87 -0.51 -18.37
N GLU A 328 -18.87 -0.48 -17.03
CA GLU A 328 -18.54 -1.64 -16.21
C GLU A 328 -19.47 -2.81 -16.53
N ALA A 329 -20.78 -2.58 -16.53
CA ALA A 329 -21.77 -3.62 -16.84
C ALA A 329 -21.58 -4.22 -18.23
N ASN A 330 -21.41 -3.39 -19.26
CA ASN A 330 -21.23 -3.91 -20.61
C ASN A 330 -19.88 -4.62 -20.80
N SER A 331 -18.81 -4.16 -20.13
CA SER A 331 -17.51 -4.81 -20.15
C SER A 331 -17.55 -6.18 -19.49
N LEU A 332 -18.21 -6.32 -18.34
CA LEU A 332 -18.39 -7.62 -17.68
C LEU A 332 -19.17 -8.60 -18.57
N ARG A 333 -20.23 -8.14 -19.26
CA ARG A 333 -20.98 -8.96 -20.22
C ARG A 333 -20.11 -9.40 -21.40
N LEU A 334 -19.29 -8.50 -21.92
CA LEU A 334 -18.40 -8.78 -23.04
C LEU A 334 -17.36 -9.85 -22.65
N VAL A 335 -16.71 -9.68 -21.51
CA VAL A 335 -15.70 -10.64 -21.01
C VAL A 335 -16.34 -12.00 -20.73
N GLU A 336 -17.51 -12.04 -20.07
CA GLU A 336 -18.23 -13.30 -19.80
C GLU A 336 -18.59 -14.06 -21.08
N LYS A 337 -18.89 -13.34 -22.17
CA LYS A 337 -19.33 -13.93 -23.45
C LYS A 337 -18.16 -14.32 -24.36
N GLU A 338 -17.20 -13.41 -24.52
CA GLU A 338 -16.17 -13.52 -25.56
C GLU A 338 -14.83 -14.00 -25.00
N SER A 339 -14.56 -13.86 -23.69
CA SER A 339 -13.26 -14.21 -23.09
C SER A 339 -13.42 -15.16 -21.88
N PRO A 340 -13.93 -16.39 -22.07
CA PRO A 340 -14.29 -17.30 -20.97
C PRO A 340 -13.10 -17.78 -20.12
N ILE A 341 -11.86 -17.64 -20.60
CA ILE A 341 -10.65 -17.92 -19.82
C ILE A 341 -10.36 -16.84 -18.77
N ILE A 342 -10.90 -15.63 -18.95
CA ILE A 342 -10.71 -14.51 -18.04
C ILE A 342 -11.80 -14.55 -16.99
N ASN A 343 -11.41 -14.78 -15.75
CA ASN A 343 -12.33 -14.68 -14.65
C ASN A 343 -12.60 -13.20 -14.34
N ALA A 344 -13.88 -12.84 -14.27
CA ALA A 344 -14.37 -11.53 -13.87
C ALA A 344 -15.72 -11.69 -13.12
N PRO A 345 -16.16 -10.69 -12.35
CA PRO A 345 -17.44 -10.75 -11.67
C PRO A 345 -18.59 -10.94 -12.66
N LYS A 346 -19.49 -11.89 -12.38
CA LYS A 346 -20.66 -12.10 -13.24
C LYS A 346 -21.68 -11.01 -12.96
N LEU A 347 -21.97 -10.20 -13.99
CA LEU A 347 -22.98 -9.15 -13.89
C LEU A 347 -24.38 -9.77 -13.67
N ILE A 348 -25.12 -9.31 -12.68
CA ILE A 348 -26.53 -9.72 -12.48
C ILE A 348 -27.45 -8.64 -12.99
N ASP A 349 -27.23 -7.39 -12.59
CA ASP A 349 -28.02 -6.25 -13.03
C ASP A 349 -27.22 -4.94 -12.94
N HIS A 350 -27.66 -3.92 -13.68
CA HIS A 350 -27.18 -2.56 -13.50
C HIS A 350 -28.32 -1.57 -13.70
N VAL A 351 -28.27 -0.46 -12.96
CA VAL A 351 -29.21 0.64 -13.13
C VAL A 351 -28.47 1.97 -13.02
N ARG A 352 -28.56 2.77 -14.08
CA ARG A 352 -28.06 4.14 -14.12
C ARG A 352 -29.07 5.09 -13.48
N VAL A 353 -28.64 5.85 -12.47
CA VAL A 353 -29.45 6.92 -11.86
C VAL A 353 -29.31 8.18 -12.73
N ASP A 354 -28.08 8.65 -12.93
CA ASP A 354 -27.69 9.79 -13.76
C ASP A 354 -26.34 9.54 -14.47
N GLU A 355 -25.73 10.56 -15.09
CA GLU A 355 -24.44 10.42 -15.80
C GLU A 355 -23.25 10.11 -14.88
N SER A 356 -23.40 10.33 -13.58
CA SER A 356 -22.34 10.24 -12.57
C SER A 356 -22.58 9.17 -11.51
N SER A 357 -23.79 8.61 -11.44
CA SER A 357 -24.20 7.69 -10.39
C SER A 357 -25.07 6.53 -10.90
N GLY A 358 -24.90 5.38 -10.28
CA GLY A 358 -25.68 4.18 -10.59
C GLY A 358 -25.36 3.03 -9.66
N PHE A 359 -25.94 1.86 -9.96
CA PHE A 359 -25.71 0.62 -9.24
C PHE A 359 -25.32 -0.49 -10.20
N VAL A 360 -24.36 -1.32 -9.79
CA VAL A 360 -23.99 -2.57 -10.45
C VAL A 360 -24.11 -3.69 -9.43
N LEU A 361 -24.97 -4.66 -9.70
CA LEU A 361 -25.12 -5.89 -8.93
C LEU A 361 -24.38 -7.01 -9.64
N MET A 362 -23.46 -7.67 -8.94
CA MET A 362 -22.60 -8.72 -9.51
C MET A 362 -22.23 -9.78 -8.45
N THR A 363 -21.55 -10.85 -8.87
CA THR A 363 -21.01 -11.85 -7.93
C THR A 363 -19.83 -11.28 -7.15
N GLN A 364 -19.72 -11.68 -5.89
CA GLN A 364 -18.59 -11.35 -5.03
C GLN A 364 -17.34 -12.13 -5.46
N VAL A 365 -16.20 -11.45 -5.40
CA VAL A 365 -14.88 -12.06 -5.60
C VAL A 365 -14.31 -12.54 -4.28
N TYR A 366 -13.78 -13.76 -4.27
CA TYR A 366 -13.14 -14.38 -3.11
C TYR A 366 -11.64 -14.52 -3.35
N GLY A 367 -10.89 -13.49 -2.96
CA GLY A 367 -9.44 -13.46 -3.04
C GLY A 367 -8.86 -12.19 -2.41
N HIS A 368 -7.56 -11.99 -2.59
CA HIS A 368 -6.85 -10.82 -2.11
C HIS A 368 -6.36 -9.98 -3.28
N ALA A 369 -6.52 -8.66 -3.22
CA ALA A 369 -5.86 -7.80 -4.19
C ALA A 369 -4.33 -8.01 -4.13
N LEU A 370 -3.66 -8.11 -5.27
CA LEU A 370 -2.22 -8.34 -5.36
C LEU A 370 -1.45 -7.32 -4.52
N SER A 371 -1.86 -6.06 -4.54
CA SER A 371 -1.29 -4.97 -3.72
C SER A 371 -1.27 -5.26 -2.21
N GLN A 372 -2.20 -6.06 -1.71
CA GLN A 372 -2.29 -6.42 -0.29
C GLN A 372 -1.42 -7.62 0.08
N VAL A 373 -1.05 -8.45 -0.89
CA VAL A 373 -0.37 -9.74 -0.65
C VAL A 373 0.92 -9.90 -1.43
N TYR A 374 1.34 -8.88 -2.19
CA TYR A 374 2.53 -8.89 -3.03
C TYR A 374 3.79 -9.35 -2.27
N TYR A 375 3.92 -8.90 -1.01
CA TYR A 375 5.02 -9.26 -0.11
C TYR A 375 5.08 -10.76 0.24
N ARG A 376 4.00 -11.53 0.06
CA ARG A 376 3.97 -12.99 0.28
C ARG A 376 4.09 -13.80 -1.00
N ILE A 377 3.99 -13.18 -2.16
CA ILE A 377 4.10 -13.88 -3.44
C ILE A 377 5.58 -14.16 -3.72
N THR A 378 5.93 -15.44 -3.82
CA THR A 378 7.27 -15.92 -4.20
C THR A 378 7.64 -15.50 -5.63
N TYR A 379 8.91 -15.55 -5.98
CA TYR A 379 9.35 -15.20 -7.34
C TYR A 379 8.74 -16.13 -8.39
N GLU A 380 8.63 -17.41 -8.08
CA GLU A 380 8.04 -18.44 -8.94
C GLU A 380 6.54 -18.19 -9.13
N GLU A 381 5.83 -17.83 -8.05
CA GLU A 381 4.41 -17.42 -8.15
C GLU A 381 4.25 -16.11 -8.94
N ARG A 382 5.12 -15.12 -8.75
CA ARG A 382 5.10 -13.86 -9.52
C ARG A 382 5.31 -14.12 -11.00
N GLU A 383 6.29 -14.95 -11.35
CA GLU A 383 6.55 -15.35 -12.73
C GLU A 383 5.32 -16.06 -13.33
N GLN A 384 4.68 -16.96 -12.58
CA GLN A 384 3.46 -17.60 -13.05
C GLN A 384 2.31 -16.61 -13.21
N ILE A 385 2.09 -15.71 -12.24
CA ILE A 385 1.07 -14.65 -12.32
C ILE A 385 1.31 -13.78 -13.56
N ALA A 386 2.56 -13.39 -13.83
CA ALA A 386 2.91 -12.61 -15.02
C ALA A 386 2.60 -13.37 -16.32
N LYS A 387 2.91 -14.68 -16.39
CA LYS A 387 2.57 -15.54 -17.53
C LYS A 387 1.06 -15.67 -17.73
N ASP A 388 0.30 -15.89 -16.66
CA ASP A 388 -1.16 -16.02 -16.73
C ASP A 388 -1.83 -14.68 -17.09
N LEU A 389 -1.33 -13.58 -16.55
CA LEU A 389 -1.81 -12.24 -16.87
C LEU A 389 -1.52 -11.87 -18.33
N ALA A 390 -0.32 -12.19 -18.82
CA ALA A 390 0.03 -12.00 -20.23
C ALA A 390 -0.92 -12.79 -21.15
N ARG A 391 -1.26 -14.04 -20.78
CA ARG A 391 -2.25 -14.85 -21.50
C ARG A 391 -3.63 -14.18 -21.51
N TRP A 392 -4.09 -13.65 -20.38
CA TRP A 392 -5.38 -12.94 -20.30
C TRP A 392 -5.37 -11.64 -21.11
N ILE A 393 -4.27 -10.88 -21.11
CA ILE A 393 -4.13 -9.68 -21.94
C ILE A 393 -4.18 -10.04 -23.43
N MET A 394 -3.51 -11.13 -23.84
CA MET A 394 -3.56 -11.61 -25.22
C MET A 394 -4.98 -12.00 -25.64
N GLU A 395 -5.72 -12.68 -24.75
CA GLU A 395 -7.13 -13.01 -24.98
C GLU A 395 -7.98 -11.75 -25.17
N LEU A 396 -7.89 -10.76 -24.28
CA LEU A 396 -8.60 -9.48 -24.45
C LEU A 396 -8.28 -8.85 -25.80
N ARG A 397 -7.01 -8.92 -26.22
CA ARG A 397 -6.57 -8.32 -27.47
C ARG A 397 -7.06 -9.04 -28.73
N SER A 398 -7.38 -10.33 -28.62
CA SER A 398 -7.87 -11.13 -29.74
C SER A 398 -9.26 -10.71 -30.26
N HIS A 399 -9.91 -9.77 -29.58
CA HIS A 399 -11.22 -9.22 -29.92
C HIS A 399 -11.07 -7.88 -30.67
N PRO A 400 -11.02 -7.87 -32.02
CA PRO A 400 -10.90 -6.64 -32.80
C PRO A 400 -12.19 -5.80 -32.73
N GLN A 401 -12.06 -4.52 -33.10
CA GLN A 401 -13.09 -3.46 -33.08
C GLN A 401 -14.36 -3.73 -33.93
N GLN A 402 -14.64 -4.97 -34.34
CA GLN A 402 -15.86 -5.34 -35.09
C GLN A 402 -17.12 -5.42 -34.20
N ILE A 403 -16.97 -5.26 -32.88
CA ILE A 403 -18.09 -5.20 -31.93
C ILE A 403 -18.62 -3.76 -31.89
N GLU A 404 -19.50 -3.41 -32.84
CA GLU A 404 -20.27 -2.16 -32.82
C GLU A 404 -21.25 -2.10 -31.62
N PRO A 405 -21.68 -0.91 -31.17
CA PRO A 405 -22.41 -0.71 -29.90
C PRO A 405 -23.69 -1.56 -29.78
N PRO A 406 -24.07 -2.00 -28.56
CA PRO A 406 -24.06 -1.19 -27.35
C PRO A 406 -22.98 -1.52 -26.29
N TYR A 407 -22.03 -2.41 -26.59
CA TYR A 407 -21.23 -3.10 -25.56
C TYR A 407 -20.05 -2.34 -24.92
N CYS A 408 -19.60 -1.19 -25.45
CA CYS A 408 -18.61 -0.35 -24.76
C CYS A 408 -18.61 1.08 -25.32
N LYS A 409 -18.78 2.10 -24.45
CA LYS A 409 -18.75 3.51 -24.86
C LYS A 409 -17.34 4.10 -24.89
N CYS A 410 -16.38 3.46 -24.23
CA CYS A 410 -14.99 3.91 -24.18
C CYS A 410 -14.17 3.46 -25.41
N ILE A 411 -14.61 3.84 -26.61
CA ILE A 411 -13.77 3.75 -27.81
C ILE A 411 -12.68 4.82 -27.69
N TRP A 412 -11.42 4.43 -27.78
CA TRP A 412 -10.34 5.37 -28.09
C TRP A 412 -10.63 5.97 -29.46
N ARG A 413 -11.24 7.15 -29.46
CA ARG A 413 -11.25 8.04 -30.60
C ARG A 413 -10.17 9.07 -30.32
N PRO A 414 -9.18 9.27 -31.20
CA PRO A 414 -8.14 10.29 -31.02
C PRO A 414 -8.70 11.72 -30.85
N ASN A 415 -10.03 11.93 -31.00
CA ASN A 415 -10.69 13.23 -31.08
C ASN A 415 -11.72 13.52 -29.95
N LEU A 416 -11.84 12.74 -28.86
CA LEU A 416 -12.93 12.95 -27.86
C LEU A 416 -12.52 13.21 -26.40
N ARG A 417 -11.27 13.57 -26.13
CA ARG A 417 -10.96 14.43 -24.98
C ARG A 417 -10.22 15.66 -25.50
N PRO A 418 -10.51 16.87 -25.02
CA PRO A 418 -9.81 18.07 -25.44
C PRO A 418 -8.41 18.07 -24.81
N HIS A 419 -7.51 17.21 -25.32
CA HIS A 419 -6.11 17.61 -25.38
C HIS A 419 -6.05 18.57 -26.57
N PRO A 420 -5.40 19.75 -26.47
CA PRO A 420 -5.50 20.75 -27.52
C PRO A 420 -5.03 20.13 -28.83
N GLU A 421 -5.90 20.04 -29.83
CA GLU A 421 -5.55 19.63 -31.21
C GLU A 421 -4.31 20.38 -31.72
N GLN A 422 -4.06 21.56 -31.15
CA GLN A 422 -2.90 22.43 -31.29
C GLN A 422 -1.54 21.73 -31.14
N HIS A 423 -1.43 20.62 -30.37
CA HIS A 423 -0.14 19.93 -30.15
C HIS A 423 0.05 18.67 -30.99
N ARG A 424 -0.94 18.26 -31.81
CA ARG A 424 -0.85 17.03 -32.64
C ARG A 424 0.35 17.05 -33.59
N HIS A 425 0.73 18.23 -34.05
CA HIS A 425 1.86 18.43 -34.97
C HIS A 425 3.20 18.66 -34.25
N GLN A 426 3.20 18.75 -32.91
CA GLN A 426 4.41 19.01 -32.13
C GLN A 426 5.09 17.70 -31.76
N ARG A 427 6.42 17.65 -31.91
CA ARG A 427 7.21 16.50 -31.42
C ARG A 427 7.35 16.58 -29.90
N PRO A 428 7.27 15.45 -29.16
CA PRO A 428 7.24 14.07 -29.66
C PRO A 428 5.83 13.53 -29.98
N ILE A 429 4.76 14.28 -29.65
CA ILE A 429 3.35 13.84 -29.77
C ILE A 429 2.99 13.42 -31.20
N ALA A 430 3.47 14.13 -32.21
CA ALA A 430 3.25 13.79 -33.63
C ALA A 430 3.64 12.34 -33.98
N ARG A 431 4.71 11.78 -33.37
CA ARG A 431 5.14 10.39 -33.61
C ARG A 431 4.10 9.35 -33.17
N LEU A 432 3.26 9.67 -32.18
CA LEU A 432 2.18 8.79 -31.75
C LEU A 432 1.07 8.70 -32.80
N TYR A 433 0.92 9.69 -33.67
CA TYR A 433 -0.07 9.70 -34.74
C TYR A 433 0.49 9.20 -36.09
N GLU A 434 1.82 9.11 -36.23
CA GLU A 434 2.50 8.56 -37.41
C GLU A 434 2.47 7.01 -37.43
N LYS A 435 2.46 6.37 -36.27
CA LYS A 435 2.39 4.90 -36.15
C LYS A 435 0.95 4.41 -36.25
N LYS A 436 0.74 3.35 -37.02
CA LYS A 436 -0.49 2.54 -37.00
C LYS A 436 -0.41 1.57 -35.82
N TYR A 437 -1.50 1.46 -35.06
CA TYR A 437 -1.63 0.52 -33.96
C TYR A 437 -2.95 -0.22 -34.11
N ASP A 438 -2.95 -1.48 -33.70
CA ASP A 438 -4.18 -2.24 -33.60
C ASP A 438 -5.00 -1.74 -32.41
N VAL A 439 -6.30 -1.56 -32.64
CA VAL A 439 -7.26 -1.17 -31.60
C VAL A 439 -7.91 -2.45 -31.08
N CYS A 440 -7.62 -2.77 -29.83
CA CYS A 440 -8.05 -3.99 -29.18
C CYS A 440 -8.82 -3.69 -27.89
N PHE A 441 -9.63 -4.63 -27.42
CA PHE A 441 -10.26 -4.48 -26.11
C PHE A 441 -9.20 -4.52 -25.00
N SER A 442 -9.28 -3.59 -24.03
CA SER A 442 -8.30 -3.41 -22.95
C SER A 442 -9.02 -3.14 -21.63
N HIS A 443 -8.51 -3.68 -20.52
CA HIS A 443 -9.02 -3.39 -19.18
C HIS A 443 -8.81 -1.92 -18.82
N SER A 444 -7.68 -1.35 -19.24
CA SER A 444 -7.37 0.09 -19.15
C SER A 444 -7.19 0.63 -17.73
N ASP A 445 -7.16 -0.25 -16.75
CA ASP A 445 -6.89 0.07 -15.34
C ASP A 445 -6.34 -1.15 -14.59
N LEU A 446 -5.49 -1.92 -15.28
CA LEU A 446 -4.89 -3.13 -14.72
C LEU A 446 -3.72 -2.75 -13.80
N ASN A 447 -4.04 -2.53 -12.54
CA ASN A 447 -3.06 -2.26 -11.48
C ASN A 447 -3.19 -3.31 -10.37
N MET A 448 -2.23 -3.34 -9.43
CA MET A 448 -2.17 -4.35 -8.36
C MET A 448 -3.40 -4.36 -7.42
N THR A 449 -4.27 -3.34 -7.43
CA THR A 449 -5.52 -3.37 -6.66
C THR A 449 -6.63 -4.14 -7.37
N ASN A 450 -6.54 -4.23 -8.69
CA ASN A 450 -7.56 -4.81 -9.57
C ASN A 450 -7.22 -6.24 -10.02
N ILE A 451 -6.00 -6.71 -9.71
CA ILE A 451 -5.57 -8.09 -9.89
C ILE A 451 -5.84 -8.86 -8.58
N ILE A 452 -6.69 -9.88 -8.64
CA ILE A 452 -7.04 -10.69 -7.47
C ILE A 452 -6.26 -12.00 -7.48
N ILE A 453 -5.66 -12.31 -6.34
CA ILE A 453 -4.86 -13.50 -6.07
C ILE A 453 -5.61 -14.44 -5.14
N ARG A 454 -5.53 -15.73 -5.44
CA ARG A 454 -6.02 -16.82 -4.59
C ARG A 454 -4.95 -17.90 -4.56
N ASP A 455 -4.51 -18.26 -3.36
CA ASP A 455 -3.52 -19.32 -3.15
C ASP A 455 -2.24 -19.16 -4.01
N GLY A 456 -1.75 -17.92 -4.12
CA GLY A 456 -0.53 -17.60 -4.89
C GLY A 456 -0.72 -17.59 -6.41
N ARG A 457 -1.94 -17.74 -6.90
CA ARG A 457 -2.28 -17.75 -8.33
C ARG A 457 -3.18 -16.59 -8.72
N LEU A 458 -3.07 -16.16 -9.98
CA LEU A 458 -4.03 -15.23 -10.58
C LEU A 458 -5.43 -15.85 -10.54
N PHE A 459 -6.38 -15.14 -9.94
CA PHE A 459 -7.73 -15.66 -9.71
C PHE A 459 -8.78 -14.92 -10.52
N GLU A 460 -8.80 -13.59 -10.48
CA GLU A 460 -9.86 -12.77 -11.10
C GLU A 460 -9.38 -11.33 -11.36
N LEU A 461 -9.97 -10.65 -12.36
CA LEU A 461 -9.82 -9.20 -12.56
C LEU A 461 -11.10 -8.45 -12.17
N VAL A 462 -10.94 -7.31 -11.49
CA VAL A 462 -12.06 -6.47 -11.04
C VAL A 462 -11.91 -5.03 -11.53
N ASP A 463 -12.98 -4.26 -11.37
CA ASP A 463 -13.04 -2.82 -11.70
C ASP A 463 -12.93 -2.50 -13.20
N TRP A 464 -13.86 -3.07 -13.96
CA TRP A 464 -13.93 -2.95 -15.43
C TRP A 464 -14.52 -1.62 -15.93
N GLU A 465 -14.69 -0.63 -15.05
CA GLU A 465 -15.37 0.63 -15.40
C GLU A 465 -14.63 1.45 -16.46
N ASN A 466 -13.30 1.28 -16.57
CA ASN A 466 -12.44 1.98 -17.53
C ASN A 466 -12.19 1.20 -18.83
N ALA A 467 -12.69 -0.04 -18.92
CA ALA A 467 -12.40 -0.92 -20.03
C ALA A 467 -12.98 -0.40 -21.36
N GLY A 468 -12.32 -0.75 -22.46
CA GLY A 468 -12.75 -0.32 -23.78
C GLY A 468 -11.71 -0.59 -24.86
N PHE A 469 -12.06 -0.21 -26.09
CA PHE A 469 -11.21 -0.40 -27.26
C PHE A 469 -10.11 0.66 -27.31
N LYS A 470 -8.85 0.26 -27.19
CA LYS A 470 -7.69 1.15 -27.12
C LYS A 470 -6.52 0.56 -27.90
N PRO A 471 -5.50 1.37 -28.24
CA PRO A 471 -4.30 0.86 -28.90
C PRO A 471 -3.68 -0.29 -28.10
N GLU A 472 -3.13 -1.29 -28.77
CA GLU A 472 -2.52 -2.49 -28.17
C GLU A 472 -1.50 -2.18 -27.05
N TYR A 473 -0.82 -1.04 -27.09
CA TYR A 473 0.14 -0.62 -26.07
C TYR A 473 -0.49 -0.08 -24.78
N TRP A 474 -1.81 0.13 -24.74
CA TRP A 474 -2.47 0.90 -23.68
C TRP A 474 -2.34 0.26 -22.30
N GLU A 475 -2.47 -1.06 -22.21
CA GLU A 475 -2.32 -1.77 -20.93
C GLU A 475 -0.90 -1.60 -20.36
N PHE A 476 0.12 -1.60 -21.23
CA PHE A 476 1.50 -1.32 -20.84
C PHE A 476 1.67 0.14 -20.39
N VAL A 477 1.11 1.10 -21.13
CA VAL A 477 1.19 2.53 -20.75
C VAL A 477 0.51 2.79 -19.40
N ARG A 478 -0.62 2.13 -19.13
CA ARG A 478 -1.32 2.25 -17.85
C ARG A 478 -0.57 1.56 -16.71
N ALA A 479 0.04 0.41 -16.97
CA ALA A 479 0.93 -0.23 -16.00
C ALA A 479 2.14 0.65 -15.69
N MET A 480 2.67 1.40 -16.67
CA MET A 480 3.80 2.32 -16.48
C MET A 480 3.41 3.68 -15.87
N TRP A 481 2.12 4.02 -15.87
CA TRP A 481 1.61 5.32 -15.42
C TRP A 481 0.40 5.17 -14.47
N PRO A 482 0.62 4.66 -13.25
CA PRO A 482 -0.43 4.55 -12.26
C PRO A 482 -1.06 5.92 -11.95
N CYS A 483 -2.39 5.95 -11.84
CA CYS A 483 -3.13 7.16 -11.46
C CYS A 483 -2.64 7.66 -10.09
N GLY A 484 -1.94 8.79 -10.05
CA GLY A 484 -1.35 9.35 -8.84
C GLY A 484 0.12 9.77 -8.97
N GLY A 485 0.80 9.42 -10.07
CA GLY A 485 2.14 9.94 -10.38
C GLY A 485 3.29 9.32 -9.57
N ASP A 486 3.02 8.37 -8.66
CA ASP A 486 4.11 7.57 -8.07
C ASP A 486 4.51 6.48 -9.07
N LYS A 487 5.59 6.73 -9.81
CA LYS A 487 6.19 5.84 -10.83
C LYS A 487 6.61 4.46 -10.31
N ARG A 488 6.28 4.12 -9.07
CA ARG A 488 6.70 2.92 -8.38
C ARG A 488 5.60 1.85 -8.33
N ASP A 489 4.31 2.23 -8.40
CA ASP A 489 3.16 1.32 -8.53
C ASP A 489 3.09 0.60 -9.90
N THR A 490 4.21 0.55 -10.63
CA THR A 490 4.29 -0.13 -11.92
C THR A 490 4.23 -1.63 -11.71
N ALA A 491 3.18 -2.25 -12.25
CA ALA A 491 2.87 -3.68 -12.09
C ALA A 491 3.78 -4.60 -12.93
N ILE A 492 4.93 -4.11 -13.41
CA ILE A 492 5.88 -4.88 -14.23
C ILE A 492 7.25 -4.87 -13.56
#